data_AF-A0A970R3J7-F1
#
_entry.id   AF-A0A970R3J7-F1
#
_cell.length_a   1.000
_cell.length_b   1.000
_cell.length_c   1.000
_cell.angle_alpha   90.00
_cell.angle_beta   90.00
_cell.angle_gamma   90.00
#
_symmetry.space_group_name_H-M   'P 1'
#
loop_
_entity.id
_entity.type
_entity.pdbx_description
1 polymer ?
#
loop_
_entity_poly.entity_id
_entity_poly.type
_entity_poly.pdbx_seq_one_letter_code
_entity_poly.pdbx_strand_id
1 'polypeptide(L)' 'MLIIGIILAVAGLISTIYGFTANNSWEAQLSSILSSGTANPGTIFIIIGIVALIAGIILIVLGAKKKTQ' A
#
# COMPACT_ATOMS: atom_id res chain seq x y z
N MET A 1 -13.53 -7.18 11.98
CA MET A 1 -12.66 -5.99 11.79
C MET A 1 -11.18 -6.36 11.87
N LEU A 2 -10.72 -7.01 12.93
CA LEU A 2 -9.29 -7.36 13.08
C LEU A 2 -8.75 -8.30 11.98
N ILE A 3 -9.42 -9.41 11.68
CA ILE A 3 -9.01 -10.34 10.61
C ILE A 3 -8.98 -9.66 9.23
N ILE A 4 -10.02 -8.87 8.92
CA ILE A 4 -10.10 -8.11 7.66
C ILE A 4 -8.96 -7.09 7.58
N GLY A 5 -8.66 -6.40 8.68
CA GLY A 5 -7.54 -5.47 8.76
C GLY A 5 -6.18 -6.15 8.53
N ILE A 6 -5.97 -7.36 9.08
CA ILE A 6 -4.76 -8.15 8.84
C ILE A 6 -4.63 -8.52 7.36
N ILE A 7 -5.70 -9.04 6.75
CA ILE A 7 -5.70 -9.40 5.32
C ILE A 7 -5.39 -8.17 4.46
N LEU A 8 -6.01 -7.03 4.77
CA LEU A 8 -5.80 -5.79 4.03
C LEU A 8 -4.38 -5.23 4.21
N ALA A 9 -3.83 -5.31 5.41
CA ALA A 9 -2.45 -4.89 5.69
C ALA A 9 -1.43 -5.78 4.95
N VAL A 10 -1.64 -7.10 4.94
CA VAL A 10 -0.78 -8.04 4.21
C VAL A 10 -0.87 -7.80 2.70
N ALA A 11 -2.08 -7.61 2.16
CA ALA A 11 -2.27 -7.29 0.75
C ALA A 11 -1.59 -5.96 0.38
N GLY A 12 -1.76 -4.92 1.20
CA GLY A 12 -1.11 -3.63 1.00
C GLY A 12 0.42 -3.71 1.03
N LEU A 13 0.98 -4.50 1.95
CA LEU A 13 2.41 -4.76 2.02
C LEU A 13 2.93 -5.45 0.76
N ILE A 14 2.26 -6.51 0.32
CA ILE A 14 2.64 -7.28 -0.88
C ILE A 14 2.57 -6.39 -2.13
N SER A 15 1.50 -5.60 -2.30
CA SER A 15 1.36 -4.67 -3.44
C SER A 15 2.43 -3.58 -3.43
N THR A 16 2.81 -3.08 -2.26
CA THR A 16 3.88 -2.08 -2.12
C THR A 16 5.22 -2.67 -2.53
N ILE A 17 5.57 -3.86 -2.01
CA ILE A 17 6.81 -4.57 -2.36
C ILE A 17 6.83 -4.88 -3.86
N TYR A 18 5.73 -5.40 -4.40
CA TYR A 18 5.60 -5.69 -5.83
C TYR A 18 5.81 -4.43 -6.68
N GLY A 19 5.17 -3.32 -6.31
CA GLY A 19 5.34 -2.04 -7.01
C GLY A 19 6.77 -1.51 -6.97
N PHE A 20 7.50 -1.72 -5.87
CA PHE A 20 8.93 -1.42 -5.79
C PHE A 20 9.76 -2.34 -6.69
N THR A 21 9.51 -3.65 -6.69
CA THR A 21 10.23 -4.60 -7.56
C THR A 21 9.93 -4.40 -9.05
N ALA A 22 8.75 -3.90 -9.39
CA ALA A 22 8.37 -3.55 -10.76
C ALA A 22 9.00 -2.23 -11.23
N ASN A 23 9.49 -1.39 -10.30
CA ASN A 23 10.20 -0.15 -10.58
C ASN A 23 11.69 -0.31 -10.28
N ASN A 24 12.46 -0.83 -11.25
CA ASN A 24 13.90 -1.06 -11.08
C ASN A 24 14.76 0.21 -10.93
N SER A 25 14.22 1.41 -11.11
CA SER A 25 14.96 2.66 -10.85
C SER A 25 14.13 3.69 -10.08
N TRP A 26 14.74 4.23 -9.02
CA TRP A 26 14.19 5.32 -8.21
C TRP A 26 13.94 6.59 -9.05
N GLU A 27 14.79 6.85 -10.03
CA GLU A 27 14.65 7.99 -10.95
C GLU A 27 13.40 7.86 -11.84
N ALA A 28 13.03 6.64 -12.26
CA ALA A 28 11.80 6.41 -13.02
C ALA A 28 10.55 6.64 -12.17
N GLN A 29 10.60 6.35 -10.86
CA GLN A 29 9.50 6.66 -9.94
C GLN A 29 9.29 8.16 -9.82
N LEU A 30 10.37 8.90 -9.52
CA LEU A 30 10.32 10.34 -9.35
C LEU A 30 9.87 11.04 -10.65
N SER A 31 10.41 10.62 -11.80
CA SER A 31 9.99 11.15 -13.09
C SER A 31 8.54 10.78 -13.44
N SER A 32 8.03 9.62 -13.04
CA SER A 32 6.62 9.24 -13.29
C SER A 32 5.63 9.99 -12.40
N ILE A 33 6.06 10.40 -11.21
CA ILE A 33 5.25 11.21 -10.28
C ILE A 33 5.22 12.67 -10.74
N LEU A 34 6.36 13.19 -11.22
CA LEU A 34 6.48 14.57 -11.70
C LEU A 34 5.99 14.79 -13.14
N SER A 35 6.07 13.78 -14.01
CA SER A 35 5.56 13.88 -15.38
C SER A 35 4.12 13.39 -15.44
N SER A 36 3.20 14.29 -15.82
CA SER A 36 1.77 13.99 -15.96
C SER A 36 1.42 13.06 -17.14
N GLY A 37 2.43 12.48 -17.81
CA GLY A 37 2.29 11.84 -19.13
C GLY A 37 2.15 10.31 -19.11
N THR A 38 2.76 9.61 -18.16
CA THR A 38 2.58 8.15 -18.03
C THR A 38 3.04 7.69 -16.65
N ALA A 39 2.11 7.35 -15.76
CA ALA A 39 2.46 6.75 -14.48
C ALA A 39 2.98 5.33 -14.73
N ASN A 40 4.18 5.01 -14.22
CA ASN A 40 4.70 3.65 -14.29
C ASN A 40 3.73 2.71 -13.55
N PRO A 41 3.32 1.56 -14.12
CA PRO A 41 2.43 0.61 -13.46
C PRO A 41 2.88 0.26 -12.04
N GLY A 42 4.19 0.14 -11.80
CA GLY A 42 4.76 -0.09 -10.47
C GLY A 42 4.45 1.01 -9.46
N THR A 43 4.41 2.27 -9.89
CA THR A 43 4.09 3.43 -9.03
C THR A 43 2.65 3.37 -8.54
N ILE A 44 1.71 2.91 -9.39
CA ILE A 44 0.30 2.73 -9.01
C ILE A 44 0.18 1.65 -7.92
N PHE A 45 0.90 0.54 -8.05
CA PHE A 45 0.92 -0.52 -7.04
C PHE A 45 1.50 -0.06 -5.71
N ILE A 46 2.53 0.80 -5.73
CA ILE A 46 3.09 1.42 -4.51
C ILE A 46 2.02 2.29 -3.83
N ILE A 47 1.35 3.17 -4.56
CA ILE A 47 0.35 4.09 -4.00
C ILE A 47 -0.83 3.31 -3.41
N ILE A 48 -1.40 2.38 -4.18
CA ILE A 48 -2.51 1.55 -3.72
C ILE A 48 -2.10 0.70 -2.52
N GLY A 49 -0.89 0.15 -2.55
CA GLY A 49 -0.32 -0.66 -1.48
C GLY A 49 -0.21 0.11 -0.16
N ILE A 50 0.33 1.34 -0.20
CA ILE A 50 0.47 2.21 0.98
C ILE A 50 -0.91 2.57 1.55
N VAL A 51 -1.87 2.96 0.69
CA VAL A 51 -3.23 3.32 1.14
C VAL A 51 -3.91 2.12 1.79
N ALA A 52 -3.82 0.93 1.18
CA ALA A 52 -4.37 -0.31 1.73
C ALA A 52 -3.69 -0.70 3.05
N LEU A 53 -2.37 -0.54 3.17
CA LEU A 53 -1.62 -0.81 4.39
C LEU A 53 -2.09 0.08 5.54
N ILE A 54 -2.22 1.39 5.31
CA ILE A 54 -2.70 2.35 6.32
C ILE A 54 -4.13 2.01 6.75
N ALA A 55 -5.03 1.76 5.80
CA ALA A 55 -6.41 1.37 6.09
C ALA A 55 -6.46 0.05 6.89
N GLY A 56 -5.64 -0.94 6.54
CA GLY A 56 -5.51 -2.21 7.23
C GLY A 56 -5.09 -2.03 8.69
N ILE A 57 -4.05 -1.22 8.94
CA ILE A 57 -3.56 -0.90 10.29
C ILE A 57 -4.67 -0.24 11.12
N ILE A 58 -5.40 0.74 10.57
CA ILE A 58 -6.51 1.40 11.27
C ILE A 58 -7.59 0.37 11.68
N LEU A 59 -7.97 -0.53 10.77
CA LEU A 59 -8.94 -1.57 11.05
C LEU A 59 -8.47 -2.58 12.11
N ILE A 60 -7.18 -2.90 12.15
CA ILE A 60 -6.58 -3.74 13.19
C ILE A 60 -6.69 -3.05 14.55
N VAL A 61 -6.29 -1.78 14.65
CA VAL A 61 -6.34 -1.00 15.90
C VAL A 61 -7.77 -0.87 16.40
N LEU A 62 -8.71 -0.51 15.53
CA LEU A 62 -10.13 -0.41 15.89
C LEU A 62 -10.71 -1.76 16.31
N GLY A 63 -10.36 -2.83 15.60
CA GLY A 63 -10.79 -4.19 15.93
C GLY A 63 -10.22 -4.70 17.26
N ALA A 64 -8.97 -4.35 17.58
CA ALA A 64 -8.32 -4.72 18.83
C ALA A 64 -8.95 -3.97 20.02
N LYS A 65 -9.16 -2.65 19.90
CA LYS A 65 -9.81 -1.85 20.94
C LYS A 65 -11.22 -2.35 21.28
N LYS A 66 -11.97 -2.81 20.27
CA LYS A 66 -13.33 -3.37 20.46
C LYS A 66 -13.36 -4.75 21.11
N LYS A 67 -12.24 -5.49 21.10
CA LYS A 67 -12.14 -6.81 21.76
C LYS A 67 -11.76 -6.68 23.24
N THR A 68 -11.15 -5.56 23.62
CA THR A 68 -10.68 -5.29 24.98
C THR A 68 -11.73 -4.56 25.84
N GLN A 69 -12.77 -3.99 25.23
CA GLN A 69 -13.96 -3.49 25.93
C GLN A 69 -15.05 -4.55 25.97
#